data_AF-A0AAE0N3E8-F1
#
_entry.id   AF-A0AAE0N3E8-F1
#
_cell.length_a   1.000
_cell.length_b   1.000
_cell.length_c   1.000
_cell.angle_alpha   90.00
_cell.angle_beta   90.00
_cell.angle_gamma   90.00
#
_symmetry.space_group_name_H-M   'P 1'
#
loop_
_entity.id
_entity.type
_entity.pdbx_description
1 polymer ?
#
loop_
_entity_poly.entity_id
_entity_poly.type
_entity_poly.pdbx_seq_one_letter_code
_entity_poly.pdbx_strand_id
1 'polypeptide(L)'
;MLMSDFSTSTTSTDNPRRCRVLGCRRSHVYATIGSQRVYSQFCIDHTCFKILPDTKAYHCPHPKLKEQKYCLSHRECGARGCREEGENDDDVLPWFCKAHRCTSSGCLEGIDNFLQKRCAKHTHCAAPHCTSPPAAHLHSTFCARHTCSSGACPNQARENKKNTSKQFCGDHECAVGGCGSERDSYGDFCSMHRCTLDNCLKPIVDLDRADSLFCFDHACKVAKCLRCCKKPSDYCDDHRCRKPSCPNLGANGVGSLCTAHRCRVADCEREGNMDRGFCASKHACIVPLCPKPRITDRIPTTGEMAERCIEHHLAWERAMVRRAVSEELTAEFEQERTEWRKDKKRLSDDINELRKRDQEKKEKEQHLRVDRDADRKRRASNEGHPSPDRLYPEYRGGWYNRGD
;
A
#
# COMPACT_ATOMS: atom_id res chain seq x y z
N MET A 1 27.83 4.21 55.90
CA MET A 1 29.02 3.94 56.74
C MET A 1 28.51 3.27 58.01
N LEU A 2 28.66 1.95 58.14
CA LEU A 2 28.18 1.19 59.30
C LEU A 2 29.17 1.36 60.45
N MET A 3 28.73 1.94 61.58
CA MET A 3 29.57 2.12 62.77
C MET A 3 29.39 0.93 63.71
N SER A 4 30.50 0.25 64.01
CA SER A 4 30.59 -1.01 64.77
C SER A 4 30.62 -0.84 66.29
N ASP A 5 30.31 -1.93 66.98
CA ASP A 5 29.86 -2.06 68.38
C ASP A 5 30.78 -1.60 69.52
N PHE A 6 30.12 -1.24 70.62
CA PHE A 6 30.65 -0.72 71.88
C PHE A 6 31.31 -1.80 72.75
N SER A 7 32.53 -1.54 73.24
CA SER A 7 33.16 -2.29 74.34
C SER A 7 33.13 -1.46 75.64
N THR A 8 32.47 -1.96 76.67
CA THR A 8 32.43 -1.36 78.03
C THR A 8 33.60 -1.90 78.87
N SER A 9 34.52 -1.00 79.27
CA SER A 9 35.63 -1.34 80.17
C SER A 9 35.69 -0.39 81.37
N THR A 10 36.22 -0.95 82.47
CA THR A 10 36.11 -0.56 83.87
C THR A 10 36.97 0.65 84.28
N THR A 11 36.66 1.16 85.48
CA THR A 11 37.00 2.45 86.08
C THR A 11 38.49 2.69 86.34
N SER A 12 39.14 3.39 85.41
CA SER A 12 40.33 4.21 85.67
C SER A 12 39.93 5.69 85.54
N THR A 13 40.38 6.53 86.48
CA THR A 13 39.94 7.92 86.66
C THR A 13 40.42 8.88 85.57
N ASP A 14 41.35 8.47 84.71
CA ASP A 14 41.74 9.21 83.50
C ASP A 14 41.73 8.27 82.29
N ASN A 15 40.55 7.97 81.76
CA ASN A 15 40.46 7.35 80.44
C ASN A 15 40.57 8.47 79.39
N PRO A 16 41.69 8.59 78.65
CA PRO A 16 41.91 9.67 77.68
C PRO A 16 40.90 9.65 76.52
N ARG A 17 40.01 8.66 76.47
CA ARG A 17 39.01 8.45 75.42
C ARG A 17 37.59 8.92 75.79
N ARG A 18 37.42 9.75 76.81
CA ARG A 18 36.12 10.32 77.21
C ARG A 18 35.85 11.65 76.51
N CYS A 19 34.62 11.82 76.03
CA CYS A 19 34.14 13.06 75.42
C CYS A 19 34.49 14.29 76.26
N ARG A 20 35.06 15.33 75.64
CA ARG A 20 35.47 16.56 76.34
C ARG A 20 34.32 17.51 76.75
N VAL A 21 33.07 17.22 76.37
CA VAL A 21 31.90 18.00 76.80
C VAL A 21 31.63 17.73 78.29
N LEU A 22 31.56 18.80 79.09
CA LEU A 22 31.30 18.70 80.54
C LEU A 22 30.06 17.86 80.83
N GLY A 23 30.20 16.86 81.70
CA GLY A 23 29.13 15.93 82.06
C GLY A 23 28.93 14.74 81.10
N CYS A 24 29.57 14.70 79.93
CA CYS A 24 29.47 13.58 79.01
C CYS A 24 30.49 12.48 79.32
N ARG A 25 30.04 11.25 79.59
CA ARG A 25 30.92 10.10 79.88
C ARG A 25 31.11 9.13 78.71
N ARG A 26 30.57 9.46 77.52
CA ARG A 26 30.63 8.58 76.34
C ARG A 26 32.02 8.57 75.70
N SER A 27 32.36 7.45 75.08
CA SER A 27 33.64 7.24 74.38
C SER A 27 33.74 8.09 73.11
N HIS A 28 34.97 8.45 72.72
CA HIS A 28 35.26 9.14 71.46
C HIS A 28 34.85 8.32 70.22
N VAL A 29 34.40 9.02 69.18
CA VAL A 29 34.29 8.46 67.82
C VAL A 29 35.68 8.41 67.19
N TYR A 30 35.91 7.47 66.27
CA TYR A 30 37.10 7.44 65.45
C TYR A 30 36.74 7.18 63.99
N ALA A 31 37.65 7.58 63.10
CA ALA A 31 37.67 7.17 61.71
C ALA A 31 38.96 6.42 61.40
N THR A 32 38.89 5.48 60.47
CA THR A 32 40.06 4.74 59.99
C THR A 32 40.51 5.34 58.67
N ILE A 33 41.74 5.84 58.61
CA ILE A 33 42.36 6.40 57.39
C ILE A 33 43.57 5.53 57.08
N GLY A 34 43.49 4.73 56.02
CA GLY A 34 44.48 3.68 55.77
C GLY A 34 44.50 2.67 56.93
N SER A 35 45.66 2.52 57.58
CA SER A 35 45.84 1.64 58.75
C SER A 35 45.74 2.35 60.11
N GLN A 36 45.59 3.69 60.13
CA GLN A 36 45.58 4.48 61.37
C GLN A 36 44.15 4.84 61.79
N ARG A 37 43.88 4.72 63.09
CA ARG A 37 42.64 5.21 63.71
C ARG A 37 42.86 6.62 64.22
N VAL A 38 42.13 7.59 63.67
CA VAL A 38 42.13 8.98 64.12
C VAL A 38 40.89 9.19 64.97
N TYR A 39 41.10 9.53 66.25
CA TYR A 39 40.01 9.74 67.22
C TYR A 39 39.55 11.21 67.23
N SER A 40 38.23 11.40 67.29
CA SER A 40 37.59 12.68 67.64
C SER A 40 37.84 13.00 69.11
N GLN A 41 37.79 14.28 69.48
CA GLN A 41 37.79 14.70 70.90
C GLN A 41 36.43 14.50 71.58
N PHE A 42 35.41 14.11 70.82
CA PHE A 42 34.02 14.01 71.26
C PHE A 42 33.41 12.65 70.94
N CYS A 43 32.31 12.31 71.62
CA CYS A 43 31.51 11.14 71.30
C CYS A 43 30.61 11.38 70.08
N ILE A 44 29.80 10.39 69.67
CA ILE A 44 28.96 10.47 68.47
C ILE A 44 27.90 11.58 68.53
N ASP A 45 27.36 11.83 69.73
CA ASP A 45 26.37 12.88 69.96
C ASP A 45 26.97 14.29 69.89
N HIS A 46 28.27 14.42 70.11
CA HIS A 46 28.96 15.72 70.24
C HIS A 46 30.02 15.94 69.17
N THR A 47 30.36 14.94 68.34
CA THR A 47 31.29 15.10 67.22
C THR A 47 30.56 15.75 66.07
N CYS A 48 31.03 16.92 65.63
CA CYS A 48 30.57 17.55 64.39
C CYS A 48 30.85 16.62 63.19
N PHE A 49 29.86 16.47 62.31
CA PHE A 49 29.94 15.56 61.16
C PHE A 49 30.89 16.04 60.05
N LYS A 50 31.41 17.27 60.12
CA LYS A 50 32.41 17.78 59.18
C LYS A 50 33.74 17.05 59.39
N ILE A 51 34.16 16.36 58.34
CA ILE A 51 35.47 15.72 58.22
C ILE A 51 36.45 16.72 57.60
N LEU A 52 37.67 16.79 58.14
CA LEU A 52 38.75 17.67 57.70
C LEU A 52 39.93 16.80 57.23
N PRO A 53 39.88 16.23 56.02
CA PRO A 53 40.86 15.24 55.57
C PRO A 53 42.29 15.80 55.48
N ASP A 54 42.43 17.10 55.23
CA ASP A 54 43.74 17.74 55.00
C ASP A 54 44.40 18.30 56.26
N THR A 55 43.75 18.19 57.42
CA THR A 55 44.30 18.71 58.67
C THR A 55 44.80 17.58 59.57
N LYS A 56 45.78 17.86 60.43
CA LYS A 56 46.29 16.89 61.43
C LYS A 56 45.19 16.32 62.34
N ALA A 57 43.99 16.92 62.37
CA ALA A 57 42.81 16.43 63.04
C ALA A 57 41.72 16.05 62.01
N TYR A 58 41.36 14.78 61.92
CA TYR A 58 40.34 14.33 60.97
C TYR A 58 38.93 14.82 61.29
N HIS A 59 38.64 15.06 62.57
CA HIS A 59 37.35 15.54 63.06
C HIS A 59 37.43 17.01 63.48
N CYS A 60 36.34 17.75 63.29
CA CYS A 60 36.21 19.12 63.79
C CYS A 60 36.43 19.19 65.33
N PRO A 61 37.23 20.14 65.83
CA PRO A 61 37.55 20.27 67.25
C PRO A 61 36.46 20.95 68.08
N HIS A 62 35.34 21.35 67.48
CA HIS A 62 34.22 21.97 68.18
C HIS A 62 33.09 20.98 68.40
N PRO A 63 32.52 20.89 69.63
CA PRO A 63 31.40 20.02 69.88
C PRO A 63 30.14 20.54 69.20
N LYS A 64 29.30 19.63 68.70
CA LYS A 64 27.94 19.95 68.27
C LYS A 64 26.95 19.84 69.40
N LEU A 65 25.80 20.49 69.26
CA LEU A 65 24.63 20.24 70.11
C LEU A 65 24.03 18.87 69.77
N LYS A 66 23.43 18.21 70.76
CA LYS A 66 22.96 16.81 70.68
C LYS A 66 22.00 16.54 69.51
N GLU A 67 21.15 17.51 69.18
CA GLU A 67 20.14 17.40 68.11
C GLU A 67 20.64 17.89 66.74
N GLN A 68 21.87 18.41 66.70
CA GLN A 68 22.44 18.99 65.49
C GLN A 68 23.39 18.00 64.82
N LYS A 69 23.60 18.15 63.52
CA LYS A 69 24.62 17.38 62.78
C LYS A 69 26.01 18.03 62.86
N TYR A 70 26.06 19.36 62.91
CA TYR A 70 27.30 20.14 62.88
C TYR A 70 27.41 21.09 64.08
N CYS A 71 28.63 21.51 64.42
CA CYS A 71 28.88 22.50 65.46
C CYS A 71 28.43 23.89 65.01
N LEU A 72 28.35 24.84 65.95
CA LEU A 72 27.90 26.22 65.67
C LEU A 72 28.68 26.87 64.53
N SER A 73 30.02 26.77 64.53
CA SER A 73 30.85 27.37 63.49
C SER A 73 30.65 26.79 62.09
N HIS A 74 30.23 25.52 61.96
CA HIS A 74 29.89 24.91 60.67
C HIS A 74 28.42 25.13 60.27
N ARG A 75 27.57 25.60 61.20
CA ARG A 75 26.20 26.03 60.89
C ARG A 75 26.14 27.51 60.48
N GLU A 76 27.17 28.30 60.78
CA GLU A 76 27.28 29.68 60.34
C GLU A 76 27.37 29.79 58.80
N CYS A 77 26.87 30.91 58.28
CA CYS A 77 26.95 31.24 56.88
C CYS A 77 28.42 31.34 56.41
N GLY A 78 28.75 30.67 55.31
CA GLY A 78 30.08 30.68 54.71
C GLY A 78 30.53 32.02 54.12
N ALA A 79 29.65 33.04 54.10
CA ALA A 79 30.04 34.39 53.72
C ALA A 79 30.92 35.02 54.81
N ARG A 80 32.08 35.58 54.41
CA ARG A 80 33.03 36.18 55.34
C ARG A 80 32.36 37.25 56.19
N GLY A 81 32.37 37.06 57.52
CA GLY A 81 31.83 38.00 58.49
C GLY A 81 30.32 37.90 58.75
N CYS A 82 29.62 36.96 58.12
CA CYS A 82 28.20 36.71 58.40
C CYS A 82 28.05 35.78 59.62
N ARG A 83 27.21 36.18 60.59
CA ARG A 83 26.88 35.37 61.78
C ARG A 83 25.52 34.68 61.71
N GLU A 84 24.82 34.84 60.59
CA GLU A 84 23.54 34.17 60.36
C GLU A 84 23.75 32.67 60.17
N GLU A 85 22.74 31.88 60.52
CA GLU A 85 22.76 30.45 60.24
C GLU A 85 22.56 30.18 58.74
N GLY A 86 23.36 29.30 58.16
CA GLY A 86 23.22 28.86 56.78
C GLY A 86 22.03 27.90 56.60
N GLU A 87 21.40 27.91 55.42
CA GLU A 87 20.35 26.95 55.08
C GLU A 87 20.98 25.60 54.68
N ASN A 88 20.50 24.51 55.27
CA ASN A 88 21.03 23.16 55.05
C ASN A 88 19.99 22.24 54.39
N ASP A 89 20.14 22.02 53.09
CA ASP A 89 19.30 21.08 52.35
C ASP A 89 20.04 19.74 52.08
N ASP A 90 21.36 19.75 51.84
CA ASP A 90 22.09 18.59 51.26
C ASP A 90 23.41 18.20 51.97
N ASP A 91 23.66 18.61 53.23
CA ASP A 91 24.89 18.29 53.99
C ASP A 91 26.22 18.75 53.30
N VAL A 92 26.15 19.58 52.24
CA VAL A 92 27.31 20.17 51.52
C VAL A 92 27.71 21.49 52.16
N LEU A 93 28.88 21.53 52.82
CA LEU A 93 29.46 22.74 53.42
C LEU A 93 30.41 23.49 52.45
N PRO A 94 30.51 24.84 52.52
CA PRO A 94 29.85 25.72 53.50
C PRO A 94 28.39 26.04 53.13
N TRP A 95 27.56 26.27 54.14
CA TRP A 95 26.17 26.69 53.93
C TRP A 95 26.06 28.20 53.84
N PHE A 96 25.07 28.70 53.10
CA PHE A 96 24.84 30.14 52.97
C PHE A 96 23.43 30.48 53.46
N CYS A 97 23.30 31.57 54.22
CA CYS A 97 21.99 32.07 54.62
C CYS A 97 21.26 32.66 53.40
N LYS A 98 19.94 32.87 53.48
CA LYS A 98 19.13 33.42 52.38
C LYS A 98 19.68 34.70 51.74
N ALA A 99 20.35 35.55 52.53
CA ALA A 99 20.94 36.80 52.05
C ALA A 99 22.23 36.60 51.25
N HIS A 100 22.95 35.50 51.49
CA HIS A 100 24.23 35.18 50.87
C HIS A 100 24.17 33.96 49.94
N ARG A 101 22.99 33.35 49.76
CA ARG A 101 22.74 32.24 48.84
C ARG A 101 22.45 32.77 47.45
N CYS A 102 22.98 32.09 46.42
CA CYS A 102 22.66 32.42 45.04
C CYS A 102 21.14 32.36 44.79
N THR A 103 20.59 33.41 44.19
CA THR A 103 19.14 33.49 43.87
C THR A 103 18.71 32.60 42.70
N SER A 104 19.65 31.85 42.09
CA SER A 104 19.33 30.89 41.03
C SER A 104 18.62 29.68 41.65
N SER A 105 17.53 29.22 41.03
CA SER A 105 16.72 28.13 41.57
C SER A 105 17.55 26.88 41.84
N GLY A 106 17.48 26.36 43.07
CA GLY A 106 18.22 25.17 43.51
C GLY A 106 19.73 25.35 43.72
N CYS A 107 20.27 26.57 43.59
CA CYS A 107 21.70 26.79 43.82
C CYS A 107 22.00 26.96 45.32
N LEU A 108 22.93 26.16 45.85
CA LEU A 108 23.41 26.23 47.22
C LEU A 108 24.71 27.04 47.38
N GLU A 109 25.27 27.54 46.28
CA GLU A 109 26.52 28.29 46.29
C GLU A 109 26.33 29.72 46.84
N GLY A 110 27.40 30.25 47.43
CA GLY A 110 27.45 31.62 47.93
C GLY A 110 27.42 32.66 46.80
N ILE A 111 26.81 33.81 47.06
CA ILE A 111 26.85 34.97 46.15
C ILE A 111 28.30 35.43 46.01
N ASP A 112 28.72 35.63 44.76
CA ASP A 112 30.02 36.23 44.40
C ASP A 112 29.81 37.67 43.91
N ASN A 113 28.69 37.93 43.21
CA ASN A 113 28.27 39.27 42.78
C ASN A 113 27.04 39.74 43.58
N PHE A 114 27.26 40.62 44.56
CA PHE A 114 26.21 41.18 45.42
C PHE A 114 25.14 41.97 44.67
N LEU A 115 25.50 42.64 43.56
CA LEU A 115 24.53 43.41 42.76
C LEU A 115 23.51 42.48 42.07
N GLN A 116 23.99 41.35 41.55
CA GLN A 116 23.14 40.38 40.86
C GLN A 116 22.56 39.31 41.79
N LYS A 117 23.09 39.19 43.02
CA LYS A 117 22.81 38.11 43.97
C LYS A 117 23.03 36.71 43.38
N ARG A 118 24.13 36.53 42.64
CA ARG A 118 24.50 35.28 41.95
C ARG A 118 25.90 34.82 42.31
N CYS A 119 26.11 33.51 42.36
CA CYS A 119 27.44 32.90 42.52
C CYS A 119 28.24 32.99 41.23
N ALA A 120 29.56 32.72 41.28
CA ALA A 120 30.45 32.76 40.12
C ALA A 120 29.92 31.94 38.92
N LYS A 121 29.33 30.77 39.16
CA LYS A 121 28.72 29.91 38.12
C LYS A 121 27.51 30.54 37.42
N HIS A 122 26.88 31.54 38.03
CA HIS A 122 25.67 32.19 37.55
C HIS A 122 25.87 33.69 37.27
N THR A 123 27.09 34.21 37.19
CA THR A 123 27.33 35.64 36.92
C THR A 123 27.41 35.96 35.42
N HIS A 124 27.92 35.03 34.62
CA HIS A 124 28.19 35.26 33.21
C HIS A 124 27.57 34.17 32.34
N CYS A 125 27.02 34.58 31.20
CA CYS A 125 26.61 33.66 30.15
C CYS A 125 27.85 32.93 29.61
N ALA A 126 27.76 31.61 29.45
CA ALA A 126 28.83 30.80 28.88
C ALA A 126 29.11 31.10 27.38
N ALA A 127 28.27 31.89 26.72
CA ALA A 127 28.52 32.32 25.34
C ALA A 127 29.68 33.33 25.29
N PRO A 128 30.64 33.17 24.35
CA PRO A 128 31.76 34.09 24.19
C PRO A 128 31.29 35.56 24.06
N HIS A 129 31.96 36.45 24.77
CA HIS A 129 31.70 37.91 24.76
C HIS A 129 30.31 38.35 25.28
N CYS A 130 29.54 37.46 25.90
CA CYS A 130 28.25 37.82 26.49
C CYS A 130 28.40 38.20 27.97
N THR A 131 28.11 39.46 28.31
CA THR A 131 28.12 39.94 29.71
C THR A 131 26.78 39.79 30.42
N SER A 132 25.74 39.33 29.72
CA SER A 132 24.42 39.12 30.30
C SER A 132 24.42 37.93 31.28
N PRO A 133 23.68 38.01 32.40
CA PRO A 133 23.58 36.90 33.34
C PRO A 133 22.80 35.72 32.72
N PRO A 134 23.09 34.46 33.12
CA PRO A 134 22.32 33.29 32.73
C PRO A 134 20.83 33.38 33.10
N ALA A 135 19.97 32.74 32.31
CA ALA A 135 18.52 32.74 32.53
C ALA A 135 18.17 32.01 33.84
N ALA A 136 17.40 32.68 34.71
CA ALA A 136 17.14 32.20 36.07
C ALA A 136 16.33 30.89 36.16
N HIS A 137 15.56 30.56 35.12
CA HIS A 137 14.49 29.56 35.19
C HIS A 137 14.80 28.20 34.53
N LEU A 138 15.97 28.02 33.90
CA LEU A 138 16.20 26.88 33.00
C LEU A 138 17.42 26.02 33.34
N HIS A 139 18.03 26.19 34.52
CA HIS A 139 19.33 25.57 34.88
C HIS A 139 20.40 25.74 33.77
N SER A 140 20.23 26.73 32.90
CA SER A 140 21.07 26.99 31.75
C SER A 140 22.22 27.90 32.17
N THR A 141 23.41 27.62 31.66
CA THR A 141 24.57 28.52 31.78
C THR A 141 24.51 29.67 30.77
N PHE A 142 23.47 29.72 29.94
CA PHE A 142 23.25 30.74 28.92
C PHE A 142 22.19 31.78 29.32
N CYS A 143 22.35 33.01 28.86
CA CYS A 143 21.36 34.08 29.07
C CYS A 143 20.13 33.87 28.18
N ALA A 144 19.05 34.61 28.41
CA ALA A 144 17.80 34.47 27.63
C ALA A 144 17.98 34.62 26.11
N ARG A 145 19.02 35.33 25.65
CA ARG A 145 19.36 35.47 24.22
C ARG A 145 20.14 34.30 23.62
N HIS A 146 20.75 33.48 24.47
CA HIS A 146 21.62 32.37 24.08
C HIS A 146 21.10 31.02 24.57
N THR A 147 19.99 30.98 25.32
CA THR A 147 19.31 29.74 25.70
C THR A 147 18.34 29.33 24.60
N CYS A 148 18.25 28.04 24.34
CA CYS A 148 17.23 27.48 23.46
C CYS A 148 15.82 27.82 23.97
N SER A 149 14.93 28.23 23.07
CA SER A 149 13.53 28.60 23.33
C SER A 149 12.64 27.37 23.44
N SER A 150 13.07 26.22 22.89
CA SER A 150 12.43 24.93 23.17
C SER A 150 12.47 24.63 24.66
N GLY A 151 11.30 24.37 25.24
CA GLY A 151 11.07 24.33 26.68
C GLY A 151 12.08 23.44 27.44
N ALA A 152 12.60 23.96 28.56
CA ALA A 152 13.56 23.30 29.44
C ALA A 152 14.90 22.86 28.79
N CYS A 153 15.17 23.22 27.53
CA CYS A 153 16.44 22.85 26.89
C CYS A 153 17.59 23.71 27.45
N PRO A 154 18.63 23.11 28.08
CA PRO A 154 19.77 23.85 28.63
C PRO A 154 20.81 24.23 27.57
N ASN A 155 20.64 23.80 26.32
CA ASN A 155 21.64 23.97 25.26
C ASN A 155 21.66 25.41 24.72
N GLN A 156 22.83 25.79 24.20
CA GLN A 156 23.05 27.09 23.56
C GLN A 156 22.24 27.19 22.26
N ALA A 157 21.48 28.27 22.08
CA ALA A 157 20.88 28.64 20.81
C ALA A 157 21.96 28.92 19.76
N ARG A 158 21.78 28.43 18.53
CA ARG A 158 22.73 28.66 17.44
C ARG A 158 22.62 30.07 16.88
N GLU A 159 23.76 30.61 16.45
CA GLU A 159 23.77 31.89 15.75
C GLU A 159 23.34 31.72 14.29
N ASN A 160 22.11 32.14 13.97
CA ASN A 160 21.68 32.25 12.58
C ASN A 160 22.14 33.60 12.00
N LYS A 161 22.93 33.56 10.93
CA LYS A 161 23.47 34.78 10.26
C LYS A 161 22.38 35.66 9.64
N LYS A 162 21.20 35.09 9.33
CA LYS A 162 20.13 35.78 8.59
C LYS A 162 19.02 36.34 9.48
N ASN A 163 18.87 35.84 10.71
CA ASN A 163 17.76 36.24 11.58
C ASN A 163 18.27 36.68 12.94
N THR A 164 17.91 37.90 13.36
CA THR A 164 18.39 38.50 14.61
C THR A 164 17.80 37.87 15.86
N SER A 165 16.70 37.11 15.75
CA SER A 165 16.10 36.36 16.85
C SER A 165 16.53 34.89 16.83
N LYS A 166 17.67 34.60 17.45
CA LYS A 166 18.20 33.23 17.67
C LYS A 166 17.34 32.53 18.71
N GLN A 167 16.59 31.49 18.31
CA GLN A 167 15.67 30.83 19.23
C GLN A 167 15.98 29.36 19.51
N PHE A 168 16.69 28.61 18.66
CA PHE A 168 16.81 27.16 18.84
C PHE A 168 18.26 26.67 18.79
N CYS A 169 18.56 25.61 19.57
CA CYS A 169 19.84 24.90 19.49
C CYS A 169 19.84 23.92 18.30
N GLY A 170 20.97 23.29 17.99
CA GLY A 170 21.05 22.33 16.87
C GLY A 170 20.07 21.15 16.98
N ASP A 171 19.67 20.78 18.19
CA ASP A 171 18.69 19.72 18.46
C ASP A 171 17.24 20.21 18.47
N HIS A 172 16.97 21.48 18.23
CA HIS A 172 15.62 22.02 18.15
C HIS A 172 15.41 22.93 16.94
N GLU A 173 16.47 23.21 16.17
CA GLU A 173 16.43 23.98 14.94
C GLU A 173 15.92 23.09 13.79
N CYS A 174 15.04 23.66 12.97
CA CYS A 174 14.64 23.01 11.73
C CYS A 174 15.85 22.84 10.79
N ALA A 175 16.04 21.65 10.23
CA ALA A 175 17.16 21.33 9.33
C ALA A 175 17.18 22.14 8.01
N VAL A 176 16.10 22.88 7.70
CA VAL A 176 16.05 23.76 6.53
C VAL A 176 16.85 25.02 6.80
N GLY A 177 17.92 25.22 6.02
CA GLY A 177 18.85 26.33 6.19
C GLY A 177 18.16 27.69 6.17
N GLY A 178 18.26 28.43 7.29
CA GLY A 178 17.66 29.76 7.44
C GLY A 178 16.27 29.77 8.07
N CYS A 179 15.66 28.60 8.30
CA CYS A 179 14.43 28.50 9.08
C CYS A 179 14.69 28.87 10.54
N GLY A 180 13.89 29.79 11.09
CA GLY A 180 13.99 30.20 12.50
C GLY A 180 13.02 29.47 13.43
N SER A 181 12.35 28.41 12.96
CA SER A 181 11.31 27.71 13.70
C SER A 181 11.83 26.46 14.41
N GLU A 182 11.13 26.06 15.48
CA GLU A 182 11.38 24.81 16.20
C GLU A 182 11.08 23.61 15.30
N ARG A 183 11.96 22.61 15.28
CA ARG A 183 11.65 21.32 14.66
C ARG A 183 10.54 20.62 15.43
N ASP A 184 9.70 19.86 14.74
CA ASP A 184 8.69 19.07 15.43
C ASP A 184 9.36 17.95 16.24
N SER A 185 8.75 17.58 17.37
CA SER A 185 9.15 16.49 18.26
C SER A 185 9.38 15.13 17.57
N TYR A 186 8.80 14.95 16.38
CA TYR A 186 8.86 13.70 15.62
C TYR A 186 9.91 13.69 14.49
N GLY A 187 10.67 14.77 14.25
CA GLY A 187 11.65 14.76 13.16
C GLY A 187 12.54 16.00 13.05
N ASP A 188 13.29 16.10 11.95
CA ASP A 188 14.28 17.16 11.73
C ASP A 188 13.69 18.45 11.15
N PHE A 189 12.40 18.47 10.83
CA PHE A 189 11.72 19.57 10.15
C PHE A 189 10.64 20.18 11.04
N CYS A 190 10.44 21.50 10.95
CA CYS A 190 9.30 22.16 11.60
C CYS A 190 8.00 21.82 10.88
N SER A 191 6.86 22.17 11.48
CA SER A 191 5.52 21.90 10.92
C SER A 191 5.29 22.50 9.53
N MET A 192 5.98 23.59 9.19
CA MET A 192 5.91 24.22 7.85
C MET A 192 6.76 23.53 6.79
N HIS A 193 7.83 22.82 7.19
CA HIS A 193 8.75 22.16 6.25
C HIS A 193 8.55 20.64 6.18
N ARG A 194 7.60 20.11 6.95
CA ARG A 194 7.18 18.71 6.90
C ARG A 194 5.97 18.56 6.00
N CYS A 195 5.86 17.39 5.36
CA CYS A 195 4.63 16.99 4.68
C CYS A 195 3.40 17.13 5.59
N THR A 196 2.33 17.76 5.08
CA THR A 196 1.06 17.95 5.80
C THR A 196 0.26 16.64 5.94
N LEU A 197 0.66 15.55 5.27
CA LEU A 197 -0.01 14.26 5.43
C LEU A 197 0.32 13.68 6.81
N ASP A 198 -0.72 13.25 7.53
CA ASP A 198 -0.60 12.65 8.86
C ASP A 198 0.47 11.57 8.92
N ASN A 199 1.32 11.63 9.95
CA ASN A 199 2.42 10.71 10.22
C ASN A 199 3.56 10.70 9.17
N CYS A 200 3.56 11.59 8.17
CA CYS A 200 4.68 11.69 7.24
C CYS A 200 5.76 12.64 7.78
N LEU A 201 6.93 12.08 8.12
CA LEU A 201 8.07 12.84 8.66
C LEU A 201 9.01 13.41 7.60
N LYS A 202 8.72 13.17 6.31
CA LYS A 202 9.57 13.61 5.20
C LYS A 202 9.39 15.11 4.93
N PRO A 203 10.44 15.80 4.47
CA PRO A 203 10.35 17.20 4.10
C PRO A 203 9.48 17.41 2.86
N ILE A 204 8.89 18.60 2.71
CA ILE A 204 8.21 19.02 1.48
C ILE A 204 9.21 19.09 0.30
N VAL A 205 8.74 18.89 -0.94
CA VAL A 205 9.61 18.79 -2.13
C VAL A 205 10.39 20.07 -2.43
N ASP A 206 9.73 21.22 -2.30
CA ASP A 206 10.26 22.51 -2.70
C ASP A 206 10.17 23.46 -1.52
N LEU A 207 11.28 23.57 -0.80
CA LEU A 207 11.42 24.38 0.42
C LEU A 207 11.36 25.89 0.13
N ASP A 208 11.64 26.30 -1.11
CA ASP A 208 11.60 27.71 -1.52
C ASP A 208 10.16 28.15 -1.88
N ARG A 209 9.28 27.18 -2.11
CA ARG A 209 7.89 27.39 -2.49
C ARG A 209 6.96 27.26 -1.30
N ALA A 210 6.48 28.40 -0.80
CA ALA A 210 5.52 28.49 0.30
C ALA A 210 4.20 27.73 0.04
N ASP A 211 3.90 27.37 -1.21
CA ASP A 211 2.70 26.65 -1.63
C ASP A 211 2.87 25.11 -1.65
N SER A 212 4.08 24.58 -1.40
CA SER A 212 4.36 23.15 -1.35
C SER A 212 3.97 22.54 -0.01
N LEU A 213 2.96 21.65 0.00
CA LEU A 213 2.45 21.01 1.22
C LEU A 213 2.86 19.53 1.38
N PHE A 214 3.40 18.91 0.34
CA PHE A 214 3.64 17.47 0.29
C PHE A 214 5.10 17.12 -0.01
N CYS A 215 5.58 16.02 0.56
CA CYS A 215 6.90 15.45 0.25
C CYS A 215 6.91 14.76 -1.12
N PHE A 216 8.07 14.34 -1.60
CA PHE A 216 8.21 13.74 -2.94
C PHE A 216 7.31 12.51 -3.17
N ASP A 217 7.08 11.71 -2.13
CA ASP A 217 6.25 10.51 -2.23
C ASP A 217 4.75 10.78 -2.21
N HIS A 218 4.36 11.96 -1.71
CA HIS A 218 2.98 12.40 -1.56
C HIS A 218 2.61 13.54 -2.52
N ALA A 219 3.58 14.15 -3.20
CA ALA A 219 3.33 15.18 -4.20
C ALA A 219 2.89 14.54 -5.51
N CYS A 220 1.91 15.14 -6.19
CA CYS A 220 1.52 14.72 -7.52
C CYS A 220 2.67 14.95 -8.51
N LYS A 221 3.03 13.92 -9.29
CA LYS A 221 4.10 14.01 -10.31
C LYS A 221 3.81 14.93 -11.50
N VAL A 222 2.59 15.47 -11.63
CA VAL A 222 2.26 16.44 -12.68
C VAL A 222 2.84 17.80 -12.32
N ALA A 223 3.63 18.38 -13.21
CA ALA A 223 4.26 19.67 -13.02
C ALA A 223 3.25 20.74 -12.55
N LYS A 224 3.64 21.52 -11.53
CA LYS A 224 2.83 22.58 -10.89
C LYS A 224 1.58 22.10 -10.14
N CYS A 225 1.33 20.80 -10.01
CA CYS A 225 0.25 20.29 -9.17
C CYS A 225 0.69 20.19 -7.71
N LEU A 226 -0.01 20.91 -6.82
CA LEU A 226 0.31 20.97 -5.39
C LEU A 226 -0.53 20.00 -4.55
N ARG A 227 -1.25 19.08 -5.17
CA ARG A 227 -2.17 18.16 -4.48
C ARG A 227 -1.51 16.86 -4.08
N CYS A 228 -2.03 16.27 -3.00
CA CYS A 228 -1.58 14.98 -2.47
C CYS A 228 -1.92 13.83 -3.43
N CYS A 229 -0.97 12.93 -3.69
CA CYS A 229 -1.24 11.65 -4.33
C CYS A 229 -1.68 10.60 -3.30
N LYS A 230 -2.67 9.78 -3.66
CA LYS A 230 -3.11 8.65 -2.84
C LYS A 230 -2.44 7.38 -3.35
N LYS A 231 -1.64 6.72 -2.52
CA LYS A 231 -1.08 5.41 -2.86
C LYS A 231 -2.20 4.41 -3.17
N PRO A 232 -2.04 3.54 -4.18
CA PRO A 232 -0.79 3.22 -4.89
C PRO A 232 -0.42 4.16 -6.06
N SER A 233 -1.17 5.22 -6.33
CA SER A 233 -0.88 6.15 -7.43
C SER A 233 0.15 7.21 -7.04
N ASP A 234 0.92 7.67 -8.02
CA ASP A 234 1.80 8.85 -7.90
C ASP A 234 1.10 10.15 -8.37
N TYR A 235 -0.21 10.07 -8.61
CA TYR A 235 -1.04 11.17 -9.10
C TYR A 235 -2.17 11.45 -8.11
N CYS A 236 -2.55 12.73 -7.98
CA CYS A 236 -3.71 13.14 -7.18
C CYS A 236 -5.03 12.64 -7.80
N ASP A 237 -6.15 12.78 -7.08
CA ASP A 237 -7.46 12.28 -7.54
C ASP A 237 -7.89 12.88 -8.89
N ASP A 238 -7.49 14.10 -9.17
CA ASP A 238 -7.75 14.76 -10.44
C ASP A 238 -6.82 14.27 -11.54
N HIS A 239 -5.58 13.88 -11.25
CA HIS A 239 -4.62 13.51 -12.28
C HIS A 239 -4.51 12.00 -12.52
N ARG A 240 -4.99 11.19 -11.58
CA ARG A 240 -5.01 9.73 -11.73
C ARG A 240 -6.10 9.29 -12.72
N CYS A 241 -5.91 8.11 -13.28
CA CYS A 241 -6.93 7.45 -14.07
C CYS A 241 -8.23 7.30 -13.27
N ARG A 242 -9.37 7.63 -13.88
CA ARG A 242 -10.71 7.46 -13.28
C ARG A 242 -11.03 5.99 -12.89
N LYS A 243 -10.35 5.01 -13.49
CA LYS A 243 -10.58 3.59 -13.20
C LYS A 243 -10.07 3.26 -11.79
N PRO A 244 -10.89 2.65 -10.91
CA PRO A 244 -10.45 2.24 -9.58
C PRO A 244 -9.17 1.40 -9.64
N SER A 245 -8.25 1.63 -8.70
CA SER A 245 -6.98 0.91 -8.56
C SER A 245 -5.97 1.08 -9.69
N CYS A 246 -6.22 1.91 -10.72
CA CYS A 246 -5.24 2.19 -11.75
C CYS A 246 -4.24 3.27 -11.28
N PRO A 247 -2.92 2.98 -11.22
CA PRO A 247 -1.91 3.94 -10.77
C PRO A 247 -1.47 4.93 -11.85
N ASN A 248 -2.01 4.84 -13.07
CA ASN A 248 -1.55 5.60 -14.22
C ASN A 248 -2.14 7.02 -14.29
N LEU A 249 -1.44 7.92 -14.98
CA LEU A 249 -1.87 9.28 -15.29
C LEU A 249 -3.07 9.26 -16.25
N GLY A 250 -4.09 10.09 -16.00
CA GLY A 250 -5.18 10.35 -16.94
C GLY A 250 -4.67 11.05 -18.21
N ALA A 251 -5.12 10.65 -19.40
CA ALA A 251 -4.56 11.10 -20.67
C ALA A 251 -4.57 12.63 -20.88
N ASN A 252 -5.59 13.32 -20.35
CA ASN A 252 -5.79 14.76 -20.51
C ASN A 252 -5.52 15.55 -19.22
N GLY A 253 -4.77 14.98 -18.28
CA GLY A 253 -4.40 15.65 -17.04
C GLY A 253 -5.51 15.69 -16.00
N VAL A 254 -6.80 15.89 -16.32
CA VAL A 254 -7.87 15.98 -15.31
C VAL A 254 -8.98 14.94 -15.50
N GLY A 255 -9.17 14.07 -14.52
CA GLY A 255 -10.30 13.15 -14.34
C GLY A 255 -10.55 12.15 -15.47
N SER A 256 -9.59 12.00 -16.37
CA SER A 256 -9.71 11.21 -17.61
C SER A 256 -9.22 9.77 -17.41
N LEU A 257 -9.58 8.90 -18.35
CA LEU A 257 -9.02 7.57 -18.43
C LEU A 257 -7.57 7.65 -18.91
N CYS A 258 -6.69 6.81 -18.39
CA CYS A 258 -5.32 6.69 -18.91
C CYS A 258 -5.35 6.09 -20.32
N THR A 259 -4.24 6.15 -21.05
CA THR A 259 -4.12 5.61 -22.42
C THR A 259 -4.46 4.12 -22.52
N ALA A 260 -4.26 3.35 -21.45
CA ALA A 260 -4.62 1.93 -21.39
C ALA A 260 -6.13 1.69 -21.20
N HIS A 261 -6.84 2.63 -20.55
CA HIS A 261 -8.27 2.54 -20.28
C HIS A 261 -9.14 3.40 -21.19
N ARG A 262 -8.55 4.23 -22.04
CA ARG A 262 -9.25 5.03 -23.04
C ARG A 262 -9.43 4.22 -24.33
N CYS A 263 -10.52 4.45 -25.03
CA CYS A 263 -10.69 3.93 -26.38
C CYS A 263 -9.56 4.44 -27.31
N ARG A 264 -8.93 3.53 -28.06
CA ARG A 264 -7.84 3.82 -29.02
C ARG A 264 -8.26 4.62 -30.25
N VAL A 265 -9.56 4.78 -30.49
CA VAL A 265 -10.07 5.61 -31.58
C VAL A 265 -9.87 7.08 -31.19
N ALA A 266 -9.30 7.86 -32.12
CA ALA A 266 -9.10 9.30 -31.95
C ALA A 266 -10.41 9.97 -31.49
N ASP A 267 -10.29 10.95 -30.59
CA ASP A 267 -11.41 11.73 -30.05
C ASP A 267 -12.49 10.94 -29.28
N CYS A 268 -12.28 9.63 -29.04
CA CYS A 268 -13.16 8.85 -28.17
C CYS A 268 -12.67 8.87 -26.72
N GLU A 269 -13.46 9.47 -25.83
CA GLU A 269 -13.16 9.54 -24.39
C GLU A 269 -13.81 8.41 -23.57
N ARG A 270 -14.48 7.46 -24.23
CA ARG A 270 -15.16 6.34 -23.56
C ARG A 270 -14.14 5.31 -23.03
N GLU A 271 -14.56 4.60 -22.00
CA GLU A 271 -13.80 3.47 -21.44
C GLU A 271 -13.58 2.38 -22.49
N GLY A 272 -12.31 2.13 -22.81
CA GLY A 272 -11.87 0.99 -23.59
C GLY A 272 -11.91 -0.27 -22.74
N ASN A 273 -12.32 -1.39 -23.33
CA ASN A 273 -12.16 -2.68 -22.68
C ASN A 273 -10.65 -2.96 -22.52
N MET A 274 -10.19 -3.35 -21.32
CA MET A 274 -8.76 -3.53 -21.00
C MET A 274 -8.02 -4.42 -22.01
N ASP A 275 -8.67 -5.49 -22.49
CA ASP A 275 -8.03 -6.44 -23.41
C ASP A 275 -8.01 -5.95 -24.86
N ARG A 276 -8.93 -5.04 -25.21
CA ARG A 276 -9.21 -4.68 -26.61
C ARG A 276 -8.76 -3.26 -26.94
N GLY A 277 -8.75 -2.36 -25.97
CA GLY A 277 -8.54 -0.92 -26.17
C GLY A 277 -9.66 -0.22 -26.94
N PHE A 278 -10.81 -0.86 -27.16
CA PHE A 278 -11.96 -0.26 -27.87
C PHE A 278 -13.20 -0.23 -26.96
N CYS A 279 -13.99 0.84 -27.05
CA CYS A 279 -15.18 0.99 -26.21
C CYS A 279 -16.32 0.08 -26.70
N ALA A 280 -16.93 -0.66 -25.77
CA ALA A 280 -17.95 -1.67 -26.08
C ALA A 280 -19.17 -1.10 -26.82
N SER A 281 -19.50 0.17 -26.55
CA SER A 281 -20.71 0.81 -27.06
C SER A 281 -20.61 1.32 -28.50
N LYS A 282 -19.40 1.54 -29.05
CA LYS A 282 -19.24 2.13 -30.39
C LYS A 282 -18.13 1.50 -31.22
N HIS A 283 -16.97 1.26 -30.63
CA HIS A 283 -15.78 0.91 -31.42
C HIS A 283 -15.37 -0.55 -31.28
N ALA A 284 -15.90 -1.30 -30.32
CA ALA A 284 -15.64 -2.73 -30.22
C ALA A 284 -16.48 -3.52 -31.24
N CYS A 285 -15.87 -4.56 -31.82
CA CYS A 285 -16.61 -5.57 -32.58
C CYS A 285 -17.62 -6.29 -31.68
N ILE A 286 -18.86 -6.46 -32.16
CA ILE A 286 -19.94 -7.16 -31.43
C ILE A 286 -19.62 -8.65 -31.17
N VAL A 287 -18.71 -9.25 -31.94
CA VAL A 287 -18.32 -10.65 -31.72
C VAL A 287 -17.56 -10.75 -30.39
N PRO A 288 -18.00 -11.64 -29.46
CA PRO A 288 -17.33 -11.84 -28.18
C PRO A 288 -15.83 -12.10 -28.35
N LEU A 289 -15.03 -11.55 -27.45
CA LEU A 289 -13.57 -11.67 -27.38
C LEU A 289 -12.78 -11.16 -28.61
N CYS A 290 -13.43 -10.58 -29.62
CA CYS A 290 -12.71 -10.00 -30.75
C CYS A 290 -11.95 -8.72 -30.32
N PRO A 291 -10.62 -8.65 -30.50
CA PRO A 291 -9.83 -7.47 -30.11
C PRO A 291 -9.84 -6.36 -31.18
N LYS A 292 -10.45 -6.60 -32.34
CA LYS A 292 -10.41 -5.69 -33.50
C LYS A 292 -11.51 -4.61 -33.39
N PRO A 293 -11.25 -3.40 -33.92
CA PRO A 293 -12.25 -2.35 -33.96
C PRO A 293 -13.41 -2.72 -34.90
N ARG A 294 -14.58 -2.16 -34.60
CA ARG A 294 -15.74 -2.09 -35.50
C ARG A 294 -15.40 -1.22 -36.71
N ILE A 295 -15.95 -1.54 -37.88
CA ILE A 295 -15.86 -0.68 -39.06
C ILE A 295 -16.64 0.61 -38.77
N THR A 296 -15.96 1.76 -38.79
CA THR A 296 -16.60 3.08 -38.59
C THR A 296 -17.15 3.66 -39.87
N ASP A 297 -16.57 3.27 -41.01
CA ASP A 297 -17.01 3.72 -42.33
C ASP A 297 -18.33 3.04 -42.70
N ARG A 298 -19.22 3.77 -43.38
CA ARG A 298 -20.44 3.17 -43.94
C ARG A 298 -20.03 2.11 -44.96
N ILE A 299 -20.61 0.92 -44.84
CA ILE A 299 -20.42 -0.11 -45.86
C ILE A 299 -21.05 0.42 -47.16
N PRO A 300 -20.31 0.49 -48.28
CA PRO A 300 -20.82 1.07 -49.53
C PRO A 300 -22.11 0.42 -50.04
N THR A 301 -22.30 -0.87 -49.76
CA THR A 301 -23.41 -1.68 -50.30
C THR A 301 -24.73 -1.51 -49.53
N THR A 302 -24.69 -1.34 -48.21
CA THR A 302 -25.90 -1.25 -47.38
C THR A 302 -26.16 0.15 -46.82
N GLY A 303 -25.14 1.01 -46.77
CA GLY A 303 -25.21 2.32 -46.10
C GLY A 303 -25.31 2.24 -44.58
N GLU A 304 -25.39 1.04 -44.00
CA GLU A 304 -25.43 0.79 -42.56
C GLU A 304 -24.02 0.71 -41.96
N MET A 305 -23.90 1.10 -40.69
CA MET A 305 -22.65 0.91 -39.93
C MET A 305 -22.52 -0.56 -39.53
N ALA A 306 -21.46 -1.23 -39.98
CA ALA A 306 -21.23 -2.61 -39.59
C ALA A 306 -21.00 -2.70 -38.07
N GLU A 307 -21.74 -3.53 -37.34
CA GLU A 307 -21.48 -3.76 -35.91
C GLU A 307 -20.24 -4.64 -35.64
N ARG A 308 -19.61 -5.12 -36.70
CA ARG A 308 -18.51 -6.09 -36.71
C ARG A 308 -17.22 -5.45 -37.20
N CYS A 309 -16.09 -6.09 -36.91
CA CYS A 309 -14.84 -5.77 -37.60
C CYS A 309 -14.90 -6.29 -39.05
N ILE A 310 -13.99 -5.81 -39.91
CA ILE A 310 -13.95 -6.19 -41.33
C ILE A 310 -13.89 -7.70 -41.56
N GLU A 311 -13.11 -8.42 -40.75
CA GLU A 311 -12.98 -9.87 -40.89
C GLU A 311 -14.26 -10.61 -40.52
N HIS A 312 -14.93 -10.22 -39.42
CA HIS A 312 -16.19 -10.82 -39.02
C HIS A 312 -17.35 -10.44 -39.94
N HIS A 313 -17.27 -9.26 -40.58
CA HIS A 313 -18.21 -8.87 -41.60
C HIS A 313 -18.05 -9.74 -42.86
N LEU A 314 -16.83 -9.85 -43.41
CA LEU A 314 -16.54 -10.71 -44.56
C LEU A 314 -16.83 -12.19 -44.28
N ALA A 315 -16.55 -12.67 -43.07
CA ALA A 315 -16.87 -14.05 -42.67
C ALA A 315 -18.38 -14.30 -42.64
N TRP A 316 -19.17 -13.30 -42.22
CA TRP A 316 -20.63 -13.36 -42.24
C TRP A 316 -21.18 -13.32 -43.66
N GLU A 317 -20.67 -12.45 -44.53
CA GLU A 317 -21.04 -12.41 -45.95
C GLU A 317 -20.76 -13.76 -46.62
N ARG A 318 -19.56 -14.33 -46.41
CA ARG A 318 -19.23 -15.68 -46.90
C ARG A 318 -20.13 -16.77 -46.32
N ALA A 319 -20.60 -16.63 -45.08
CA ALA A 319 -21.54 -17.59 -44.49
C ALA A 319 -22.94 -17.45 -45.09
N MET A 320 -23.39 -16.23 -45.37
CA MET A 320 -24.67 -15.95 -46.02
C MET A 320 -24.69 -16.47 -47.46
N VAL A 321 -23.65 -16.20 -48.25
CA VAL A 321 -23.53 -16.74 -49.61
C VAL A 321 -23.49 -18.27 -49.60
N ARG A 322 -22.73 -18.89 -48.68
CA ARG A 322 -22.73 -20.36 -48.54
C ARG A 322 -24.09 -20.93 -48.17
N ARG A 323 -24.86 -20.25 -47.31
CA ARG A 323 -26.23 -20.66 -46.98
C ARG A 323 -27.15 -20.54 -48.19
N ALA A 324 -27.11 -19.43 -48.93
CA ALA A 324 -27.93 -19.23 -50.12
C ALA A 324 -27.64 -20.30 -51.20
N VAL A 325 -26.36 -20.54 -51.51
CA VAL A 325 -25.95 -21.59 -52.46
C VAL A 325 -26.37 -22.98 -51.96
N SER A 326 -26.27 -23.24 -50.66
CA SER A 326 -26.74 -24.51 -50.09
C SER A 326 -28.25 -24.67 -50.21
N GLU A 327 -29.03 -23.61 -50.00
CA GLU A 327 -30.48 -23.61 -50.12
C GLU A 327 -30.91 -23.84 -51.58
N GLU A 328 -30.26 -23.17 -52.54
CA GLU A 328 -30.47 -23.38 -53.98
C GLU A 328 -30.15 -24.83 -54.39
N LEU A 329 -29.00 -25.38 -53.99
CA LEU A 329 -28.62 -26.75 -54.31
C LEU A 329 -29.60 -27.78 -53.69
N THR A 330 -30.08 -27.52 -52.46
CA THR A 330 -31.10 -28.39 -51.85
C THR A 330 -32.43 -28.32 -52.60
N ALA A 331 -32.83 -27.14 -53.09
CA ALA A 331 -34.04 -26.97 -53.88
C ALA A 331 -33.94 -27.68 -55.24
N GLU A 332 -32.79 -27.59 -55.93
CA GLU A 332 -32.51 -28.31 -57.18
C GLU A 332 -32.59 -29.84 -56.97
N PHE A 333 -31.94 -30.36 -55.92
CA PHE A 333 -31.97 -31.79 -55.61
C PHE A 333 -33.39 -32.28 -55.26
N GLU A 334 -34.17 -31.47 -54.54
CA GLU A 334 -35.57 -31.77 -54.27
C GLU A 334 -36.41 -31.79 -55.55
N GLN A 335 -36.20 -30.83 -56.46
CA GLN A 335 -36.87 -30.80 -57.76
C GLN A 335 -36.54 -32.05 -58.57
N GLU A 336 -35.27 -32.42 -58.73
CA GLU A 336 -34.84 -33.62 -59.44
C GLU A 336 -35.45 -34.90 -58.81
N ARG A 337 -35.49 -34.97 -57.47
CA ARG A 337 -36.16 -36.07 -56.77
C ARG A 337 -37.65 -36.14 -57.06
N THR A 338 -38.32 -35.00 -57.25
CA THR A 338 -39.74 -34.98 -57.66
C THR A 338 -39.95 -35.44 -59.09
N GLU A 339 -39.06 -35.07 -60.01
CA GLU A 339 -39.10 -35.49 -61.42
C GLU A 339 -38.84 -36.99 -61.54
N TRP A 340 -37.81 -37.50 -60.87
CA TRP A 340 -37.52 -38.94 -60.83
C TRP A 340 -38.70 -39.75 -60.29
N ARG A 341 -39.42 -39.25 -59.27
CA ARG A 341 -40.65 -39.90 -58.78
C ARG A 341 -41.76 -39.93 -59.84
N LYS A 342 -41.92 -38.85 -60.62
CA LYS A 342 -42.89 -38.80 -61.73
C LYS A 342 -42.50 -39.79 -62.83
N ASP A 343 -41.23 -39.86 -63.20
CA ASP A 343 -40.74 -40.78 -64.24
C ASP A 343 -40.84 -42.23 -63.82
N LYS A 344 -40.46 -42.54 -62.58
CA LYS A 344 -40.64 -43.88 -62.02
C LYS A 344 -42.10 -44.30 -62.03
N LYS A 345 -43.03 -43.38 -61.73
CA LYS A 345 -44.47 -43.64 -61.81
C LYS A 345 -44.89 -43.90 -63.27
N ARG A 346 -44.49 -43.05 -64.22
CA ARG A 346 -44.76 -43.22 -65.65
C ARG A 346 -44.30 -44.59 -66.16
N LEU A 347 -43.04 -44.96 -65.91
CA LEU A 347 -42.49 -46.26 -66.30
C LEU A 347 -43.21 -47.44 -65.62
N SER A 348 -43.61 -47.28 -64.36
CA SER A 348 -44.40 -48.30 -63.66
C SER A 348 -45.78 -48.49 -64.31
N ASP A 349 -46.43 -47.39 -64.71
CA ASP A 349 -47.72 -47.42 -65.39
C ASP A 349 -47.58 -48.08 -66.78
N ASP A 350 -46.54 -47.74 -67.55
CA ASP A 350 -46.22 -48.37 -68.85
C ASP A 350 -45.98 -49.88 -68.74
N ILE A 351 -45.20 -50.32 -67.73
CA ILE A 351 -44.96 -51.75 -67.46
C ILE A 351 -46.27 -52.47 -67.14
N ASN A 352 -47.13 -51.85 -66.33
CA ASN A 352 -48.43 -52.42 -66.00
C ASN A 352 -49.35 -52.51 -67.23
N GLU A 353 -49.31 -51.50 -68.10
CA GLU A 353 -50.06 -51.51 -69.36
C GLU A 353 -49.57 -52.61 -70.30
N LEU A 354 -48.26 -52.78 -70.46
CA LEU A 354 -47.67 -53.87 -71.24
C LEU A 354 -48.07 -55.24 -70.70
N ARG A 355 -47.99 -55.43 -69.37
CA ARG A 355 -48.45 -56.67 -68.72
C ARG A 355 -49.92 -56.94 -68.97
N LYS A 356 -50.75 -55.90 -68.93
CA LYS A 356 -52.18 -56.00 -69.24
C LYS A 356 -52.42 -56.42 -70.70
N ARG A 357 -51.73 -55.81 -71.66
CA ARG A 357 -51.82 -56.17 -73.08
C ARG A 357 -51.36 -57.61 -73.34
N ASP A 358 -50.30 -58.05 -72.68
CA ASP A 358 -49.82 -59.44 -72.77
C ASP A 358 -50.82 -60.43 -72.17
N GLN A 359 -51.45 -60.08 -71.05
CA GLN A 359 -52.50 -60.89 -70.43
C GLN A 359 -53.72 -61.01 -71.36
N GLU A 360 -54.20 -59.88 -71.91
CA GLU A 360 -55.29 -59.87 -72.89
C GLU A 360 -54.96 -60.69 -74.15
N LYS A 361 -53.70 -60.64 -74.61
CA LYS A 361 -53.23 -61.44 -75.75
C LYS A 361 -53.22 -62.94 -75.43
N LYS A 362 -52.76 -63.33 -74.24
CA LYS A 362 -52.81 -64.72 -73.76
C LYS A 362 -54.24 -65.22 -73.64
N GLU A 363 -55.14 -64.42 -73.10
CA GLU A 363 -56.57 -64.74 -72.99
C GLU A 363 -57.22 -64.91 -74.37
N LYS A 364 -56.91 -64.02 -75.32
CA LYS A 364 -57.35 -64.15 -76.73
C LYS A 364 -56.80 -65.42 -77.39
N GLU A 365 -55.52 -65.73 -77.20
CA GLU A 365 -54.92 -66.94 -77.75
C GLU A 365 -55.55 -68.20 -77.15
N GLN A 366 -55.78 -68.21 -75.84
CA GLN A 366 -56.46 -69.29 -75.14
C GLN A 366 -57.89 -69.48 -75.66
N HIS A 367 -58.64 -68.39 -75.86
CA HIS A 367 -59.97 -68.44 -76.46
C HIS A 367 -59.95 -69.05 -77.86
N LEU A 368 -59.03 -68.60 -78.73
CA LEU A 368 -58.86 -69.16 -80.07
C LEU A 368 -58.48 -70.64 -80.05
N ARG A 369 -57.67 -71.09 -79.10
CA ARG A 369 -57.35 -72.53 -78.92
C ARG A 369 -58.61 -73.33 -78.60
N VAL A 370 -59.42 -72.85 -77.66
CA VAL A 370 -60.71 -73.48 -77.30
C VAL A 370 -61.65 -73.53 -78.51
N ASP A 371 -61.74 -72.46 -79.31
CA ASP A 371 -62.56 -72.42 -80.51
C ASP A 371 -62.11 -73.42 -81.58
N ARG A 372 -60.78 -73.52 -81.82
CA ARG A 372 -60.22 -74.50 -82.75
C ARG A 372 -60.46 -75.93 -82.28
N ASP A 373 -60.34 -76.20 -80.99
CA ASP A 373 -60.60 -77.52 -80.42
C ASP A 373 -62.09 -77.86 -80.52
N ALA A 374 -62.98 -76.88 -80.34
CA ALA A 374 -64.41 -77.04 -80.57
C ALA A 374 -64.74 -77.30 -82.05
N ASP A 375 -64.09 -76.60 -82.99
CA ASP A 375 -64.24 -76.86 -84.43
C ASP A 375 -63.72 -78.24 -84.83
N ARG A 376 -62.55 -78.63 -84.31
CA ARG A 376 -61.98 -79.98 -84.51
C ARG A 376 -62.95 -81.05 -84.00
N LYS A 377 -63.54 -80.86 -82.81
CA LYS A 377 -64.58 -81.77 -82.28
C LYS A 377 -65.80 -81.81 -83.19
N ARG A 378 -66.29 -80.67 -83.68
CA ARG A 378 -67.40 -80.60 -84.65
C ARG A 378 -67.10 -81.37 -85.94
N ARG A 379 -65.90 -81.22 -86.51
CA ARG A 379 -65.45 -81.97 -87.70
C ARG A 379 -65.35 -83.46 -87.43
N ALA A 380 -64.74 -83.86 -86.32
CA ALA A 380 -64.63 -85.27 -85.94
C ALA A 380 -66.01 -85.94 -85.73
N SER A 381 -67.00 -85.19 -85.21
CA SER A 381 -68.38 -85.67 -85.10
C SER A 381 -69.08 -85.76 -86.47
N ASN A 382 -68.67 -84.98 -87.47
CA ASN A 382 -69.24 -84.99 -88.82
C ASN A 382 -68.59 -86.05 -89.74
N GLU A 383 -67.34 -86.45 -89.47
CA GLU A 383 -66.60 -87.47 -90.23
C GLU A 383 -66.89 -88.92 -89.77
N GLY A 384 -67.81 -89.11 -88.81
CA GLY A 384 -68.24 -90.42 -88.30
C GLY A 384 -69.33 -91.15 -89.10
N HIS A 385 -69.59 -90.75 -90.35
CA HIS A 385 -70.46 -91.51 -91.27
C HIS A 385 -69.66 -91.95 -92.51
N PRO A 386 -69.19 -93.22 -92.55
CA PRO A 386 -68.63 -93.78 -93.78
C PRO A 386 -69.76 -93.97 -94.80
N SER A 387 -69.78 -93.07 -95.79
CA SER A 387 -70.53 -93.26 -97.03
C SER A 387 -69.79 -94.32 -97.87
N PRO A 388 -70.49 -95.38 -98.35
CA PRO A 388 -69.90 -96.37 -99.23
C PRO A 388 -69.85 -95.83 -100.66
N ASP A 389 -68.96 -96.39 -101.47
CA ASP A 389 -68.75 -96.14 -102.90
C ASP A 389 -67.90 -94.90 -103.27
N ARG A 390 -66.61 -95.15 -103.53
CA ARG A 390 -66.07 -94.96 -104.89
C ARG A 390 -64.67 -95.54 -105.08
N LEU A 391 -64.63 -96.41 -106.08
CA LEU A 391 -63.47 -96.94 -106.80
C LEU A 391 -62.60 -95.80 -107.39
N TYR A 392 -61.27 -95.97 -107.32
CA TYR A 392 -60.16 -95.67 -108.28
C TYR A 392 -60.28 -94.49 -109.30
N PRO A 393 -59.21 -93.96 -109.95
CA PRO A 393 -57.77 -94.29 -109.90
C PRO A 393 -56.79 -93.06 -109.97
N GLU A 394 -55.48 -93.37 -109.92
CA GLU A 394 -54.40 -92.84 -110.78
C GLU A 394 -53.86 -91.38 -110.69
N TYR A 395 -52.53 -91.32 -110.46
CA TYR A 395 -51.49 -90.62 -111.27
C TYR A 395 -50.98 -89.19 -110.93
N ARG A 396 -49.64 -89.07 -111.06
CA ARG A 396 -48.72 -87.89 -111.20
C ARG A 396 -48.63 -86.93 -110.00
N GLY A 397 -47.47 -86.43 -109.57
CA GLY A 397 -46.11 -86.37 -110.14
C GLY A 397 -45.49 -84.99 -109.82
N GLY A 398 -44.18 -84.93 -109.49
CA GLY A 398 -43.36 -83.71 -109.29
C GLY A 398 -43.00 -83.49 -107.80
N TRP A 399 -41.76 -83.54 -107.29
CA TRP A 399 -40.41 -83.11 -107.73
C TRP A 399 -40.32 -81.64 -108.17
N TYR A 400 -39.81 -80.76 -107.29
CA TYR A 400 -38.86 -79.63 -107.51
C TYR A 400 -38.43 -79.10 -106.10
N ASN A 401 -37.14 -79.22 -105.72
CA ASN A 401 -36.09 -78.16 -105.61
C ASN A 401 -36.31 -77.11 -104.49
N ARG A 402 -35.41 -76.95 -103.50
CA ARG A 402 -34.04 -76.37 -103.43
C ARG A 402 -34.03 -74.88 -103.02
N GLY A 403 -33.10 -74.55 -102.12
CA GLY A 403 -32.57 -73.22 -101.78
C GLY A 403 -33.14 -72.67 -100.47
N ASP A 404 -32.37 -72.16 -99.52
CA ASP A 404 -30.92 -72.05 -99.26
C ASP A 404 -30.75 -71.88 -97.74
#